data_AF-A0AAD7E399-F1
#
_entry.id   AF-A0AAD7E399-F1
#
_cell.length_a   1.000
_cell.length_b   1.000
_cell.length_c   1.000
_cell.angle_alpha   90.00
_cell.angle_beta   90.00
_cell.angle_gamma   90.00
#
_symmetry.space_group_name_H-M   'P 1'
#
loop_
_entity.id
_entity.type
_entity.pdbx_description
1 polymer ?
#
loop_
_entity_poly.entity_id
_entity_poly.type
_entity_poly.pdbx_seq_one_letter_code
_entity_poly.pdbx_strand_id
1 'polypeptide(L)'
;LLAFSEEVAFAKPISDGGSIVFYSNTVNLTPHYGAQIDNTSINLLSSEGDTLLHVSICRVENAIVFNSNPSGKGWGQEERIPLQGVFERTDATITIHLHRETWVILADGTPIKAYNQRIQKPATGASYRGNDKDALVFADPLLITV
;
A
#
# COMPACT_ATOMS: atom_id res chain seq x y z
N LEU A 1 11.11 7.90 7.06
CA LEU A 1 10.67 8.33 5.72
C LEU A 1 10.75 7.13 4.80
N LEU A 2 9.92 7.10 3.77
CA LEU A 2 9.92 6.06 2.74
C LEU A 2 9.83 6.74 1.37
N ALA A 3 10.95 6.80 0.65
CA ALA A 3 10.99 7.42 -0.67
C ALA A 3 10.57 6.45 -1.78
N PHE A 4 10.25 6.99 -2.95
CA PHE A 4 9.91 6.21 -4.13
C PHE A 4 11.03 5.25 -4.51
N SER A 5 10.67 4.02 -4.87
CA SER A 5 11.59 2.92 -5.17
C SER A 5 12.50 2.48 -4.02
N GLU A 6 12.29 2.99 -2.79
CA GLU A 6 13.01 2.54 -1.61
C GLU A 6 12.23 1.54 -0.76
N GLU A 7 12.95 0.82 0.10
CA GLU A 7 12.39 -0.04 1.12
C GLU A 7 12.87 0.43 2.48
N VAL A 8 12.03 0.29 3.50
CA VAL A 8 12.39 0.54 4.88
C VAL A 8 12.17 -0.71 5.70
N ALA A 9 13.19 -1.11 6.46
CA ALA A 9 13.07 -2.16 7.45
C ALA A 9 12.42 -1.62 8.73
N PHE A 10 11.52 -2.40 9.31
CA PHE A 10 10.97 -2.09 10.62
C PHE A 10 11.96 -2.50 11.71
N ALA A 11 11.96 -1.76 12.83
CA ALA A 11 12.81 -2.11 13.96
C ALA A 11 12.46 -3.47 14.58
N LYS A 12 11.18 -3.87 14.47
CA LYS A 12 10.64 -5.17 14.87
C LYS A 12 9.55 -5.59 13.88
N PRO A 13 9.31 -6.89 13.69
CA PRO A 13 8.18 -7.34 12.90
C PRO A 13 6.85 -6.88 13.51
N ILE A 14 5.86 -6.62 12.65
CA ILE A 14 4.49 -6.31 13.10
C ILE A 14 3.88 -7.55 13.77
N SER A 15 3.26 -7.34 14.92
CA SER A 15 2.52 -8.36 15.66
C SER A 15 1.04 -8.01 15.73
N ASP A 16 0.21 -8.95 16.18
CA ASP A 16 -1.23 -8.74 16.31
C ASP A 16 -1.55 -7.50 17.15
N GLY A 17 -2.48 -6.67 16.69
CA GLY A 17 -2.76 -5.34 17.24
C GLY A 17 -1.80 -4.22 16.80
N GLY A 18 -0.72 -4.55 16.11
CA GLY A 18 0.24 -3.60 15.54
C GLY A 18 -0.34 -2.82 14.35
N SER A 19 0.21 -1.64 14.10
CA SER A 19 -0.29 -0.71 13.09
C SER A 19 0.86 -0.05 12.34
N ILE A 20 0.67 0.20 11.05
CA ILE A 20 1.58 1.01 10.25
C ILE A 20 0.78 2.16 9.65
N VAL A 21 1.29 3.38 9.75
CA VAL A 21 0.69 4.58 9.17
C VAL A 21 1.61 5.15 8.12
N PHE A 22 1.10 5.28 6.90
CA PHE A 22 1.72 6.01 5.81
C PHE A 22 0.98 7.34 5.66
N TYR A 23 1.70 8.45 5.81
CA TYR A 23 1.17 9.79 5.61
C TYR A 23 1.81 10.45 4.40
N SER A 24 0.95 11.08 3.61
CA SER A 24 1.30 11.91 2.48
C SER A 24 0.69 13.30 2.67
N ASN A 25 1.47 14.35 2.47
CA ASN A 25 0.97 15.73 2.50
C ASN A 25 0.37 16.20 1.16
N THR A 26 0.43 15.37 0.11
CA THR A 26 -0.19 15.64 -1.19
C THR A 26 -0.95 14.41 -1.71
N VAL A 27 -2.05 14.62 -2.41
CA VAL A 27 -2.79 13.59 -3.13
C VAL A 27 -3.09 14.09 -4.54
N ASN A 28 -2.70 13.33 -5.56
CA ASN A 28 -3.04 13.59 -6.95
C ASN A 28 -3.83 12.43 -7.55
N LEU A 29 -5.16 12.57 -7.60
CA LEU A 29 -6.07 11.58 -8.18
C LEU A 29 -6.35 11.80 -9.68
N THR A 30 -5.67 12.75 -10.33
CA THR A 30 -5.83 12.96 -11.77
C THR A 30 -5.28 11.76 -12.53
N PRO A 31 -6.07 11.05 -13.35
CA PRO A 31 -5.58 9.90 -14.10
C PRO A 31 -4.37 10.24 -14.98
N HIS A 32 -3.36 9.38 -14.97
CA HIS A 32 -2.15 9.54 -15.76
C HIS A 32 -2.07 8.47 -16.84
N TYR A 33 -2.17 8.88 -18.10
CA TYR A 33 -2.16 7.97 -19.25
C TYR A 33 -0.77 7.73 -19.85
N GLY A 34 0.30 8.25 -19.22
CA GLY A 34 1.67 8.16 -19.74
C GLY A 34 2.38 6.83 -19.48
N ALA A 35 1.88 6.02 -18.54
CA ALA A 35 2.42 4.71 -18.19
C ALA A 35 1.56 3.56 -18.74
N GLN A 36 2.14 2.36 -18.90
CA GLN A 36 1.39 1.17 -19.32
C GLN A 36 0.25 0.83 -18.34
N ILE A 37 0.49 1.02 -17.05
CA ILE A 37 -0.51 0.95 -15.98
C ILE A 37 -0.26 2.14 -15.06
N ASP A 38 -1.28 2.97 -14.87
CA ASP A 38 -1.28 4.07 -13.91
C ASP A 38 -1.42 3.51 -12.50
N ASN A 39 -0.29 3.36 -11.79
CA ASN A 39 -0.31 2.85 -10.42
C ASN A 39 0.68 3.56 -9.49
N THR A 40 0.29 3.63 -8.23
CA THR A 40 1.14 4.00 -7.10
C THR A 40 0.79 3.07 -5.95
N SER A 41 1.79 2.43 -5.34
CA SER A 41 1.56 1.34 -4.39
C SER A 41 2.45 1.40 -3.17
N ILE A 42 1.86 0.97 -2.05
CA ILE A 42 2.53 0.71 -0.79
C ILE A 42 2.47 -0.79 -0.55
N ASN A 43 3.60 -1.37 -0.13
CA ASN A 43 3.72 -2.81 0.11
C ASN A 43 4.20 -3.09 1.52
N LEU A 44 3.70 -4.16 2.13
CA LEU A 44 4.29 -4.79 3.30
C LEU A 44 5.10 -6.01 2.88
N LEU A 45 6.32 -6.11 3.39
CA LEU A 45 7.31 -7.09 2.96
C LEU A 45 7.68 -8.08 4.07
N SER A 46 7.95 -9.32 3.69
CA SER A 46 8.66 -10.28 4.55
C SER A 46 10.18 -10.12 4.43
N SER A 47 10.93 -10.73 5.33
CA SER A 47 12.40 -10.76 5.26
C SER A 47 12.93 -11.57 4.06
N GLU A 48 12.07 -12.37 3.42
CA GLU A 48 12.40 -13.20 2.26
C GLU A 48 12.00 -12.52 0.94
N GLY A 49 11.52 -11.27 0.99
CA GLY A 49 11.12 -10.50 -0.18
C GLY A 49 9.71 -10.81 -0.68
N ASP A 50 8.89 -11.51 0.09
CA ASP A 50 7.47 -11.68 -0.25
C ASP A 50 6.73 -10.36 -0.05
N THR A 51 5.81 -10.03 -0.97
CA THR A 51 4.82 -8.97 -0.74
C THR A 51 3.61 -9.58 -0.02
N LEU A 52 3.53 -9.33 1.29
CA LEU A 52 2.48 -9.84 2.17
C LEU A 52 1.15 -9.10 2.00
N LEU A 53 1.23 -7.83 1.63
CA LEU A 53 0.12 -6.99 1.26
C LEU A 53 0.62 -5.95 0.26
N HIS A 54 -0.04 -5.87 -0.87
CA HIS A 54 0.07 -4.81 -1.85
C HIS A 54 -1.18 -3.95 -1.78
N VAL A 55 -1.03 -2.64 -1.66
CA VAL A 55 -2.12 -1.67 -1.77
C VAL A 55 -1.75 -0.72 -2.90
N SER A 56 -2.43 -0.83 -4.05
CA SER A 56 -2.15 -0.02 -5.23
C SER A 56 -3.34 0.85 -5.61
N ILE A 57 -3.08 2.13 -5.77
CA ILE A 57 -4.03 3.12 -6.25
C ILE A 57 -3.89 3.20 -7.77
N CYS A 58 -4.95 2.84 -8.49
CA CYS A 58 -4.99 2.81 -9.95
C CYS A 58 -6.04 3.82 -10.46
N ARG A 59 -5.62 5.04 -10.80
CA ARG A 59 -6.57 6.15 -11.09
C ARG A 59 -7.31 5.97 -12.39
N VAL A 60 -6.64 5.54 -13.46
CA VAL A 60 -7.28 5.25 -14.77
C VAL A 60 -8.36 4.17 -14.64
N GLU A 61 -8.13 3.16 -13.81
CA GLU A 61 -9.08 2.07 -13.55
C GLU A 61 -10.13 2.42 -12.50
N ASN A 62 -10.03 3.60 -11.86
CA ASN A 62 -10.83 4.03 -10.72
C ASN A 62 -10.91 2.95 -9.61
N ALA A 63 -9.77 2.32 -9.31
CA ALA A 63 -9.71 1.18 -8.39
C ALA A 63 -8.57 1.29 -7.39
N ILE A 64 -8.80 0.71 -6.21
CA ILE A 64 -7.74 0.33 -5.26
C ILE A 64 -7.61 -1.19 -5.33
N VAL A 65 -6.41 -1.65 -5.65
CA VAL A 65 -6.07 -3.06 -5.85
C VAL A 65 -5.30 -3.59 -4.65
N PHE A 66 -5.74 -4.75 -4.15
CA PHE A 66 -5.12 -5.46 -3.04
C PHE A 66 -4.64 -6.83 -3.50
N ASN A 67 -3.41 -7.20 -3.14
CA ASN A 67 -2.88 -8.51 -3.50
C ASN A 67 -1.72 -8.96 -2.59
N SER A 68 -1.20 -10.15 -2.85
CA SER A 68 0.03 -10.70 -2.28
C SER A 68 0.84 -11.33 -3.41
N ASN A 69 2.17 -11.34 -3.26
CA ASN A 69 3.10 -11.93 -4.23
C ASN A 69 4.20 -12.68 -3.47
N PRO A 70 4.18 -14.02 -3.46
CA PRO A 70 5.30 -14.80 -2.97
C PRO A 70 6.51 -14.58 -3.89
N SER A 71 7.68 -14.34 -3.31
CA SER A 71 8.89 -14.00 -4.05
C SER A 71 9.17 -15.04 -5.15
N GLY A 72 9.30 -14.56 -6.40
CA GLY A 72 9.57 -15.39 -7.58
C GLY A 72 8.39 -16.24 -8.11
N LYS A 73 7.18 -16.13 -7.54
CA LYS A 73 6.01 -16.92 -7.97
C LYS A 73 4.93 -16.13 -8.71
N GLY A 74 4.99 -14.80 -8.65
CA GLY A 74 4.03 -13.91 -9.31
C GLY A 74 2.82 -13.58 -8.43
N TRP A 75 2.05 -12.61 -8.89
CA TRP A 75 0.89 -12.07 -8.18
C TRP A 75 -0.25 -13.09 -8.07
N GLY A 76 -0.93 -13.07 -6.92
CA GLY A 76 -2.18 -13.83 -6.72
C GLY A 76 -3.39 -13.18 -7.38
N GLN A 77 -4.59 -13.65 -7.03
CA GLN A 77 -5.85 -13.05 -7.52
C GLN A 77 -6.08 -11.67 -6.89
N GLU A 78 -6.34 -10.65 -7.69
CA GLU A 78 -6.59 -9.31 -7.15
C GLU A 78 -7.93 -9.23 -6.39
N GLU A 79 -7.94 -8.46 -5.31
CA GLU A 79 -9.16 -7.93 -4.71
C GLU A 79 -9.22 -6.43 -4.99
N ARG A 80 -10.39 -5.92 -5.33
CA ARG A 80 -10.55 -4.54 -5.81
C ARG A 80 -11.70 -3.86 -5.09
N ILE A 81 -11.55 -2.56 -4.83
CA ILE A 81 -12.65 -1.66 -4.46
C ILE A 81 -12.59 -0.40 -5.33
N PRO A 82 -13.68 0.35 -5.48
CA PRO A 82 -13.66 1.65 -6.16
C PRO A 82 -12.73 2.65 -5.45
N LEU A 83 -11.98 3.45 -6.22
CA LEU A 83 -11.16 4.55 -5.70
C LEU A 83 -11.99 5.80 -5.39
N GLN A 84 -13.07 6.02 -6.15
CA GLN A 84 -13.95 7.19 -6.00
C GLN A 84 -14.45 7.34 -4.56
N GLY A 85 -14.27 8.55 -4.00
CA GLY A 85 -14.73 8.88 -2.65
C GLY A 85 -13.84 8.35 -1.51
N VAL A 86 -12.71 7.70 -1.81
CA VAL A 86 -11.79 7.19 -0.78
C VAL A 86 -10.88 8.29 -0.24
N PHE A 87 -10.33 9.12 -1.12
CA PHE A 87 -9.49 10.27 -0.75
C PHE A 87 -10.15 11.56 -1.25
N GLU A 88 -10.62 12.39 -0.34
CA GLU A 88 -11.31 13.66 -0.67
C GLU A 88 -10.52 14.89 -0.20
N ARG A 89 -9.39 14.66 0.49
CA ARG A 89 -8.50 15.68 1.03
C ARG A 89 -7.27 15.88 0.15
N THR A 90 -6.53 16.96 0.41
CA THR A 90 -5.26 17.25 -0.27
C THR A 90 -4.08 16.48 0.34
N ASP A 91 -4.21 16.02 1.58
CA ASP A 91 -3.32 15.07 2.24
C ASP A 91 -4.03 13.73 2.41
N ALA A 92 -3.28 12.67 2.71
CA ALA A 92 -3.86 11.34 2.93
C ALA A 92 -3.07 10.54 3.96
N THR A 93 -3.80 9.67 4.65
CA THR A 93 -3.25 8.58 5.44
C THR A 93 -3.75 7.24 4.92
N ILE A 94 -2.83 6.28 4.81
CA ILE A 94 -3.17 4.86 4.73
C ILE A 94 -2.68 4.22 6.01
N THR A 95 -3.60 3.66 6.78
CA THR A 95 -3.28 2.89 7.99
C THR A 95 -3.54 1.42 7.74
N ILE A 96 -2.60 0.56 8.12
CA ILE A 96 -2.73 -0.89 8.03
C ILE A 96 -2.61 -1.44 9.44
N HIS A 97 -3.71 -2.01 9.95
CA HIS A 97 -3.74 -2.71 11.23
C HIS A 97 -3.67 -4.21 11.01
N LEU A 98 -2.85 -4.90 11.79
CA LEU A 98 -2.92 -6.36 11.89
C LEU A 98 -3.92 -6.74 12.96
N HIS A 99 -4.95 -7.49 12.59
CA HIS A 99 -5.85 -8.14 13.54
C HIS A 99 -5.99 -9.61 13.16
N ARG A 100 -5.41 -10.49 13.97
CA ARG A 100 -5.25 -11.92 13.74
C ARG A 100 -4.53 -12.17 12.40
N GLU A 101 -5.21 -12.77 11.44
CA GLU A 101 -4.69 -13.07 10.10
C GLU A 101 -5.26 -12.10 9.04
N THR A 102 -5.75 -10.94 9.45
CA THR A 102 -6.38 -9.96 8.56
C THR A 102 -5.65 -8.63 8.64
N TRP A 103 -5.28 -8.09 7.48
CA TRP A 103 -4.90 -6.68 7.35
C TRP A 103 -6.16 -5.84 7.22
N VAL A 104 -6.41 -4.96 8.17
CA VAL A 104 -7.48 -3.96 8.11
C VAL A 104 -6.88 -2.66 7.60
N ILE A 105 -7.26 -2.26 6.39
CA ILE A 105 -6.76 -1.08 5.71
C ILE A 105 -7.76 0.07 5.87
N LEU A 106 -7.28 1.21 6.34
CA LEU A 106 -8.02 2.45 6.49
C LEU A 106 -7.43 3.51 5.57
N ALA A 107 -8.29 4.30 4.95
CA ALA A 107 -7.93 5.56 4.32
C ALA A 107 -8.54 6.69 5.16
N ASP A 108 -7.71 7.64 5.59
CA ASP A 108 -8.14 8.80 6.40
C ASP A 108 -8.99 8.42 7.63
N GLY A 109 -8.57 7.34 8.30
CA GLY A 109 -9.25 6.80 9.48
C GLY A 109 -10.52 5.99 9.20
N THR A 110 -10.95 5.88 7.94
CA THR A 110 -12.13 5.10 7.54
C THR A 110 -11.71 3.73 7.01
N PRO A 111 -12.21 2.61 7.56
CA PRO A 111 -11.92 1.28 7.03
C PRO A 111 -12.43 1.12 5.60
N ILE A 112 -11.53 0.78 4.67
CA ILE A 112 -11.86 0.58 3.25
C ILE A 112 -11.78 -0.89 2.83
N LYS A 113 -10.99 -1.70 3.55
CA LYS A 113 -10.80 -3.11 3.23
C LYS A 113 -10.36 -3.93 4.44
N ALA A 114 -10.93 -5.11 4.58
CA ALA A 114 -10.33 -6.21 5.34
C ALA A 114 -9.77 -7.22 4.34
N TYR A 115 -8.47 -7.44 4.37
CA TYR A 115 -7.76 -8.36 3.47
C TYR A 115 -7.19 -9.52 4.28
N ASN A 116 -7.68 -10.73 4.03
CA ASN A 116 -7.15 -11.92 4.69
C ASN A 116 -5.74 -12.23 4.17
N GLN A 117 -4.81 -12.46 5.09
CA GLN A 117 -3.44 -12.84 4.76
C GLN A 117 -3.44 -14.08 3.89
N ARG A 118 -2.70 -14.01 2.78
CA ARG A 118 -2.44 -15.16 1.91
C ARG A 118 -1.06 -15.78 2.17
N ILE A 119 -0.19 -15.03 2.85
CA ILE A 119 1.17 -15.43 3.22
C ILE A 119 1.31 -15.18 4.72
N GLN A 120 1.41 -16.26 5.50
CA GLN A 120 1.53 -16.22 6.96
C GLN A 120 3.00 -16.07 7.36
N LYS A 121 3.57 -14.88 7.11
CA LYS A 121 4.93 -14.51 7.53
C LYS A 121 4.92 -13.14 8.23
N PRO A 122 5.89 -12.86 9.11
CA PRO A 122 5.98 -11.55 9.75
C PRO A 122 6.27 -10.45 8.73
N ALA A 123 5.57 -9.32 8.84
CA ALA A 123 5.90 -8.11 8.10
C ALA A 123 7.11 -7.42 8.74
N THR A 124 8.22 -7.36 8.02
CA THR A 124 9.50 -6.82 8.51
C THR A 124 9.92 -5.53 7.82
N GLY A 125 9.17 -5.07 6.82
CA GLY A 125 9.44 -3.81 6.15
C GLY A 125 8.28 -3.35 5.28
N ALA A 126 8.48 -2.20 4.64
CA ALA A 126 7.56 -1.64 3.66
C ALA A 126 8.31 -1.07 2.46
N SER A 127 7.61 -0.96 1.33
CA SER A 127 8.14 -0.32 0.13
C SER A 127 7.12 0.60 -0.54
N TYR A 128 7.63 1.63 -1.22
CA TYR A 128 6.83 2.56 -2.01
C TYR A 128 7.23 2.46 -3.48
N ARG A 129 6.27 2.13 -4.35
CA ARG A 129 6.51 1.75 -5.75
C ARG A 129 5.44 2.35 -6.66
N GLY A 130 5.73 2.40 -7.96
CA GLY A 130 4.82 2.81 -9.02
C GLY A 130 5.53 2.66 -10.35
N ASN A 131 4.77 2.61 -11.43
CA ASN A 131 5.35 2.43 -12.77
C ASN A 131 5.95 3.72 -13.34
N ASP A 132 5.54 4.88 -12.81
CA ASP A 132 6.05 6.18 -13.22
C ASP A 132 6.26 7.07 -11.99
N LYS A 133 7.51 7.48 -11.78
CA LYS A 133 7.92 8.34 -10.66
C LYS A 133 7.38 9.76 -10.76
N ASP A 134 7.10 10.22 -11.98
CA ASP A 134 6.65 11.58 -12.24
C ASP A 134 5.11 11.71 -12.12
N ALA A 135 4.43 10.59 -11.87
CA ALA A 135 2.98 10.49 -11.76
C ALA A 135 2.53 9.77 -10.50
N LEU A 136 3.16 10.04 -9.36
CA LEU A 136 2.75 9.44 -8.09
C LEU A 136 1.42 10.01 -7.59
N VAL A 137 0.63 9.14 -6.96
CA VAL A 137 -0.61 9.54 -6.26
C VAL A 137 -0.30 10.29 -4.97
N PHE A 138 0.75 9.89 -4.27
CA PHE A 138 1.15 10.45 -2.98
C PHE A 138 2.47 11.23 -3.11
N ALA A 139 2.80 11.98 -2.07
CA ALA A 139 4.07 12.67 -1.94
C ALA A 139 5.23 11.69 -1.93
N ASP A 140 6.36 12.14 -2.44
CA ASP A 140 7.65 11.47 -2.31
C ASP A 140 8.62 12.40 -1.54
N PRO A 141 9.07 12.03 -0.34
CA PRO A 141 8.83 10.76 0.37
C PRO A 141 7.52 10.74 1.19
N LEU A 142 7.08 9.53 1.52
CA LEU A 142 6.05 9.29 2.54
C LEU A 142 6.64 9.39 3.96
N LEU A 143 5.85 9.92 4.90
CA LEU A 143 6.11 9.73 6.33
C LEU A 143 5.54 8.37 6.75
N ILE A 144 6.36 7.54 7.38
CA ILE A 144 5.96 6.23 7.88
C ILE A 144 6.16 6.15 9.39
N THR A 145 5.15 5.65 10.10
CA THR A 145 5.19 5.35 11.53
C THR A 145 4.75 3.90 11.73
N VAL A 146 5.44 3.20 12.63
CA VAL A 146 5.24 1.78 12.97
C VAL A 146 5.17 1.64 14.48
#